data_AF-A0A093WZB9-F1
#
_entry.id   AF-A0A093WZB9-F1
#
_cell.length_a   1.000
_cell.length_b   1.000
_cell.length_c   1.000
_cell.angle_alpha   90.00
_cell.angle_beta   90.00
_cell.angle_gamma   90.00
#
_symmetry.space_group_name_H-M   'P 1'
#
loop_
_entity.id
_entity.type
_entity.pdbx_description
1 polymer ?
#
loop_
_entity_poly.entity_id
_entity_poly.type
_entity_poly.pdbx_seq_one_letter_code
_entity_poly.pdbx_strand_id
1 'polypeptide(L)'
;MLGGAAQGSFKVLDGEKGEFERYYKLLYDFIRERHLDGLDLDVEEKMSLSGVIRLIDRLRSDFGRRFIITLAPVAPALATRDPRANLSGFDYADLEAERGREIAWYNAQFYCGWGDVRSPAGYLRLVMGEGGGGWDPRRVVMGVVTNGGNGAGFVEMGVLAETLMGVTEWLGSGWGGVMGWEYFNALPGGSESPWEWAELVGGLLGSTREEGVGRVDGSAEAAGGGNGDGAVDGEGEVAEKPAGFEYFTDSSDA
;
A
#
# COMPACT_ATOMS: atom_id res chain seq x y z
N MET A 1 -1.18 2.23 -7.15
CA MET A 1 -2.52 1.62 -7.01
C MET A 1 -3.28 1.82 -8.31
N LEU A 2 -4.00 0.82 -8.78
CA LEU A 2 -4.94 0.89 -9.91
C LEU A 2 -6.36 0.70 -9.38
N GLY A 3 -7.30 1.53 -9.86
CA GLY A 3 -8.72 1.43 -9.51
C GLY A 3 -9.08 2.27 -8.28
N GLY A 4 -9.54 1.59 -7.23
CA GLY A 4 -10.15 2.19 -6.04
C GLY A 4 -11.60 2.61 -6.25
N ALA A 5 -12.10 3.49 -5.39
CA ALA A 5 -13.51 3.90 -5.34
C ALA A 5 -14.05 4.44 -6.67
N ALA A 6 -13.21 5.06 -7.50
CA ALA A 6 -13.58 5.52 -8.84
C ALA A 6 -13.64 4.33 -9.81
N GLN A 7 -14.84 3.77 -9.96
CA GLN A 7 -15.08 2.57 -10.76
C GLN A 7 -14.84 2.78 -12.26
N GLY A 8 -14.49 1.69 -12.95
CA GLY A 8 -14.39 1.60 -14.41
C GLY A 8 -13.11 0.93 -14.89
N SER A 9 -12.05 0.94 -14.08
CA SER A 9 -10.75 0.37 -14.42
C SER A 9 -10.83 -1.14 -14.61
N PHE A 10 -11.47 -1.86 -13.69
CA PHE A 10 -11.54 -3.31 -13.76
C PHE A 10 -12.62 -3.77 -14.71
N LYS A 11 -13.70 -2.99 -14.89
CA LYS A 11 -14.72 -3.28 -15.90
C LYS A 11 -14.12 -3.39 -17.31
N VAL A 12 -13.26 -2.45 -17.71
CA VAL A 12 -12.62 -2.50 -19.04
C VAL A 12 -11.52 -3.57 -19.14
N LEU A 13 -10.91 -3.95 -18.02
CA LEU A 13 -9.93 -5.06 -17.95
C LEU A 13 -10.59 -6.44 -17.82
N ASP A 14 -11.88 -6.51 -17.53
CA ASP A 14 -12.68 -7.74 -17.50
C ASP A 14 -13.39 -8.02 -18.84
N GLY A 15 -13.27 -7.10 -19.80
CA GLY A 15 -13.89 -7.22 -21.13
C GLY A 15 -13.32 -8.33 -22.02
N GLU A 16 -13.82 -8.38 -23.25
CA GLU A 16 -13.33 -9.30 -24.28
C GLU A 16 -11.85 -9.05 -24.60
N LYS A 17 -11.18 -10.05 -25.19
CA LYS A 17 -9.72 -9.99 -25.45
C LYS A 17 -9.27 -8.69 -26.12
N GLY A 18 -9.99 -8.22 -27.14
CA GLY A 18 -9.63 -7.00 -27.86
C GLY A 18 -9.79 -5.72 -27.03
N GLU A 19 -10.74 -5.69 -26.10
CA GLU A 19 -10.92 -4.59 -25.16
C GLU A 19 -9.82 -4.62 -24.08
N PHE A 20 -9.58 -5.80 -23.50
CA PHE A 20 -8.51 -6.03 -22.55
C PHE A 20 -7.16 -5.55 -23.09
N GLU A 21 -6.74 -5.97 -24.29
CA GLU A 21 -5.44 -5.57 -24.86
C GLU A 21 -5.34 -4.05 -25.06
N ARG A 22 -6.45 -3.38 -25.42
CA ARG A 22 -6.47 -1.93 -25.64
C ARG A 22 -6.17 -1.17 -24.36
N TYR A 23 -6.87 -1.51 -23.27
CA TYR A 23 -6.73 -0.80 -21.99
C TYR A 23 -5.51 -1.28 -21.20
N TYR A 24 -5.21 -2.58 -21.21
CA TYR A 24 -4.00 -3.11 -20.60
C TYR A 24 -2.74 -2.50 -21.21
N LYS A 25 -2.72 -2.24 -22.53
CA LYS A 25 -1.57 -1.56 -23.16
C LYS A 25 -1.29 -0.18 -22.56
N LEU A 26 -2.32 0.60 -22.23
CA LEU A 26 -2.15 1.92 -21.60
C LEU A 26 -1.52 1.77 -20.21
N LEU A 27 -2.00 0.81 -19.43
CA LEU A 27 -1.44 0.49 -18.12
C LEU A 27 0.02 0.01 -18.23
N TYR A 28 0.30 -0.89 -19.18
CA TYR A 28 1.63 -1.42 -19.43
C TYR A 28 2.63 -0.31 -19.78
N ASP A 29 2.27 0.57 -20.71
CA ASP A 29 3.12 1.69 -21.12
C ASP A 29 3.40 2.62 -19.93
N PHE A 30 2.38 2.91 -19.11
CA PHE A 30 2.52 3.72 -17.90
C PHE A 30 3.46 3.10 -16.85
N ILE A 31 3.29 1.82 -16.53
CA ILE A 31 4.16 1.09 -15.59
C ILE A 31 5.61 1.16 -16.06
N ARG A 32 5.85 0.98 -17.37
CA ARG A 32 7.19 1.04 -17.95
C ARG A 32 7.78 2.44 -17.94
N GLU A 33 7.00 3.44 -18.34
CA GLU A 33 7.46 4.84 -18.41
C GLU A 33 7.80 5.38 -17.02
N ARG A 34 7.03 4.99 -16.00
CA ARG A 34 7.24 5.43 -14.61
C ARG A 34 8.13 4.51 -13.78
N HIS A 35 8.62 3.41 -14.37
CA HIS A 35 9.50 2.45 -13.71
C HIS A 35 8.92 1.95 -12.36
N LEU A 36 7.63 1.63 -12.32
CA LEU A 36 7.01 1.16 -11.08
C LEU A 36 7.53 -0.24 -10.73
N ASP A 37 7.87 -0.44 -9.45
CA ASP A 37 8.31 -1.75 -8.95
C ASP A 37 7.16 -2.75 -8.78
N GLY A 38 5.93 -2.25 -8.76
CA GLY A 38 4.74 -3.05 -8.56
C GLY A 38 3.44 -2.30 -8.77
N LEU A 39 2.34 -3.03 -8.63
CA LEU A 39 0.99 -2.51 -8.74
C LEU A 39 0.08 -3.15 -7.69
N ASP A 40 -0.56 -2.30 -6.90
CA ASP A 40 -1.69 -2.68 -6.05
C ASP A 40 -2.99 -2.62 -6.88
N LEU A 41 -3.70 -3.74 -6.94
CA LEU A 41 -4.99 -3.87 -7.62
C LEU A 41 -6.11 -3.66 -6.59
N ASP A 42 -6.56 -2.42 -6.47
CA ASP A 42 -7.61 -2.03 -5.51
C ASP A 42 -9.00 -2.16 -6.15
N VAL A 43 -9.49 -3.40 -6.19
CA VAL A 43 -10.71 -3.77 -6.92
C VAL A 43 -11.97 -3.44 -6.12
N GLU A 44 -12.47 -2.21 -6.25
CA GLU A 44 -13.71 -1.73 -5.60
C GLU A 44 -14.93 -1.69 -6.57
N GLU A 45 -14.93 -2.58 -7.55
CA GLU A 45 -16.03 -2.84 -8.47
C GLU A 45 -16.09 -4.33 -8.81
N LYS A 46 -17.24 -4.82 -9.30
CA LYS A 46 -17.36 -6.24 -9.65
C LYS A 46 -16.45 -6.59 -10.83
N MET A 47 -15.53 -7.52 -10.60
CA MET A 47 -14.65 -8.12 -11.61
C MET A 47 -14.79 -9.66 -11.56
N SER A 48 -14.75 -10.33 -12.71
CA SER A 48 -14.74 -11.79 -12.75
C SER A 48 -13.42 -12.36 -12.22
N LEU A 49 -13.47 -13.57 -11.64
CA LEU A 49 -12.26 -14.28 -11.20
C LEU A 49 -11.31 -14.52 -12.39
N SER A 50 -11.85 -14.89 -13.56
CA SER A 50 -11.05 -15.05 -14.79
C SER A 50 -10.38 -13.76 -15.24
N GLY A 51 -11.02 -12.61 -15.03
CA GLY A 51 -10.49 -11.30 -15.39
C GLY A 51 -9.31 -10.92 -14.51
N VAL A 52 -9.44 -11.03 -13.19
CA VAL A 52 -8.34 -10.71 -12.27
C VAL A 52 -7.17 -11.69 -12.45
N ILE A 53 -7.44 -12.98 -12.67
CA ILE A 53 -6.41 -13.97 -13.00
C ILE A 53 -5.68 -13.59 -14.29
N ARG A 54 -6.42 -13.22 -15.34
CA ARG A 54 -5.83 -12.77 -16.62
C ARG A 54 -4.93 -11.55 -16.44
N LEU A 55 -5.35 -10.58 -15.62
CA LEU A 55 -4.56 -9.38 -15.32
C LEU A 55 -3.27 -9.72 -14.57
N ILE A 56 -3.36 -10.55 -13.52
CA ILE A 56 -2.19 -11.00 -12.73
C ILE A 56 -1.21 -11.77 -13.62
N ASP A 57 -1.70 -12.74 -14.39
CA ASP A 57 -0.89 -13.55 -15.30
C ASP A 57 -0.17 -12.67 -16.33
N ARG A 58 -0.88 -11.66 -16.85
CA ARG A 58 -0.31 -10.75 -17.85
C ARG A 58 0.75 -9.82 -17.25
N LEU A 59 0.49 -9.22 -16.09
CA LEU A 59 1.49 -8.42 -15.36
C LEU A 59 2.73 -9.26 -15.05
N ARG A 60 2.55 -10.50 -14.56
CA ARG A 60 3.65 -11.39 -14.23
C ARG A 60 4.47 -11.77 -15.46
N SER A 61 3.82 -12.08 -16.58
CA SER A 61 4.46 -12.38 -17.86
C SER A 61 5.31 -11.20 -18.35
N ASP A 62 4.77 -9.99 -18.24
CA ASP A 62 5.34 -8.81 -18.87
C ASP A 62 6.44 -8.13 -18.03
N PHE A 63 6.32 -8.18 -16.70
CA PHE A 63 7.24 -7.51 -15.75
C PHE A 63 8.10 -8.48 -14.93
N GLY A 64 7.84 -9.79 -15.02
CA GLY A 64 8.63 -10.84 -14.37
C GLY A 64 8.35 -10.98 -12.87
N ARG A 65 9.02 -11.95 -12.22
CA ARG A 65 8.76 -12.37 -10.82
C ARG A 65 9.07 -11.33 -9.74
N ARG A 66 9.85 -10.29 -10.07
CA ARG A 66 10.20 -9.22 -9.12
C ARG A 66 9.15 -8.12 -9.04
N PHE A 67 8.27 -8.02 -10.03
CA PHE A 67 7.19 -7.04 -10.02
C PHE A 67 6.22 -7.34 -8.87
N ILE A 68 6.04 -6.40 -7.96
CA ILE A 68 5.19 -6.60 -6.78
C ILE A 68 3.73 -6.51 -7.22
N ILE A 69 2.93 -7.51 -6.90
CA ILE A 69 1.48 -7.49 -7.14
C ILE A 69 0.80 -7.66 -5.80
N THR A 70 -0.02 -6.71 -5.43
CA THR A 70 -0.84 -6.73 -4.21
C THR A 70 -2.28 -6.47 -4.58
N LEU A 71 -3.18 -6.77 -3.65
CA LEU A 71 -4.60 -6.41 -3.75
C LEU A 71 -5.03 -5.74 -2.45
N ALA A 72 -6.10 -4.95 -2.48
CA ALA A 72 -6.64 -4.26 -1.32
C ALA A 72 -8.07 -4.73 -0.95
N PRO A 73 -8.26 -6.00 -0.55
CA PRO A 73 -9.57 -6.49 -0.13
C PRO A 73 -10.09 -5.73 1.08
N VAL A 74 -11.38 -5.46 1.13
CA VAL A 74 -12.06 -5.20 2.41
C VAL A 74 -11.88 -6.40 3.34
N ALA A 75 -11.57 -6.19 4.63
CA ALA A 75 -11.18 -7.29 5.52
C ALA A 75 -12.16 -8.49 5.55
N PRO A 76 -13.50 -8.34 5.49
CA PRO A 76 -14.41 -9.48 5.51
C PRO A 76 -14.44 -10.28 4.20
N ALA A 77 -13.90 -9.74 3.11
CA ALA A 77 -13.68 -10.50 1.87
C ALA A 77 -12.61 -11.59 2.04
N LEU A 78 -11.73 -11.45 3.05
CA LEU A 78 -10.80 -12.49 3.46
C LEU A 78 -11.39 -13.36 4.58
N ALA A 79 -12.27 -12.82 5.44
CA ALA A 79 -12.81 -13.54 6.58
C ALA A 79 -13.98 -14.49 6.23
N THR A 80 -14.68 -14.23 5.13
CA THR A 80 -15.89 -14.96 4.76
C THR A 80 -15.96 -15.16 3.24
N ARG A 81 -16.83 -16.08 2.81
CA ARG A 81 -17.18 -16.25 1.39
C ARG A 81 -18.51 -15.60 1.02
N ASP A 82 -19.03 -14.68 1.85
CA ASP A 82 -20.27 -13.97 1.56
C ASP A 82 -20.00 -12.88 0.50
N PRO A 83 -20.59 -12.95 -0.70
CA PRO A 83 -20.37 -11.97 -1.76
C PRO A 83 -20.79 -10.54 -1.37
N ARG A 84 -21.63 -10.38 -0.33
CA ARG A 84 -22.06 -9.07 0.17
C ARG A 84 -21.01 -8.40 1.06
N ALA A 85 -20.04 -9.19 1.54
CA ALA A 85 -18.96 -8.72 2.39
C ALA A 85 -17.67 -8.44 1.58
N ASN A 86 -17.84 -8.09 0.31
CA ASN A 86 -16.77 -7.95 -0.67
C ASN A 86 -17.18 -6.93 -1.75
N LEU A 87 -16.23 -6.08 -2.17
CA LEU A 87 -16.43 -5.11 -3.25
C LEU A 87 -16.03 -5.65 -4.63
N SER A 88 -15.09 -6.61 -4.68
CA SER A 88 -14.36 -6.99 -5.88
C SER A 88 -15.10 -7.97 -6.80
N GLY A 89 -16.21 -8.55 -6.35
CA GLY A 89 -17.00 -9.54 -7.09
C GLY A 89 -16.43 -10.96 -7.04
N PHE A 90 -15.15 -11.17 -7.36
CA PHE A 90 -14.49 -12.48 -7.22
C PHE A 90 -14.20 -12.82 -5.76
N ASP A 91 -14.11 -14.11 -5.45
CA ASP A 91 -13.77 -14.60 -4.11
C ASP A 91 -12.24 -14.67 -3.92
N TYR A 92 -11.73 -14.06 -2.84
CA TYR A 92 -10.30 -13.97 -2.58
C TYR A 92 -9.66 -15.31 -2.19
N ALA A 93 -10.41 -16.24 -1.61
CA ALA A 93 -9.89 -17.58 -1.31
C ALA A 93 -9.71 -18.41 -2.59
N ASP A 94 -10.62 -18.28 -3.56
CA ASP A 94 -10.43 -18.87 -4.90
C ASP A 94 -9.23 -18.24 -5.62
N LEU A 95 -9.06 -16.92 -5.51
CA LEU A 95 -7.90 -16.23 -6.08
C LEU A 95 -6.58 -16.68 -5.44
N GLU A 96 -6.51 -16.79 -4.11
CA GLU A 96 -5.31 -17.28 -3.40
C GLU A 96 -5.00 -18.73 -3.81
N ALA A 97 -6.01 -19.59 -3.96
CA ALA A 97 -5.83 -20.96 -4.41
C ALA A 97 -5.26 -21.05 -5.83
N GLU A 98 -5.72 -20.19 -6.75
CA GLU A 98 -5.31 -20.18 -8.15
C GLU A 98 -3.99 -19.45 -8.40
N ARG A 99 -3.75 -18.32 -7.73
CA ARG A 99 -2.67 -17.37 -8.03
C ARG A 99 -1.95 -16.78 -6.81
N GLY A 100 -2.16 -17.32 -5.60
CA GLY A 100 -1.51 -16.81 -4.38
C GLY A 100 0.02 -16.71 -4.48
N ARG A 101 0.67 -17.62 -5.21
CA ARG A 101 2.13 -17.58 -5.46
C ARG A 101 2.61 -16.37 -6.27
N GLU A 102 1.72 -15.74 -7.00
CA GLU A 102 2.00 -14.57 -7.83
C GLU A 102 1.62 -13.26 -7.13
N ILE A 103 0.96 -13.33 -5.97
CA ILE A 103 0.54 -12.19 -5.15
C ILE A 103 1.50 -12.07 -3.96
N ALA A 104 1.99 -10.87 -3.68
CA ALA A 104 2.95 -10.63 -2.60
C ALA A 104 2.25 -10.62 -1.23
N TRP A 105 1.21 -9.79 -1.09
CA TRP A 105 0.36 -9.69 0.11
C TRP A 105 -0.98 -9.00 -0.23
N TYR A 106 -1.85 -8.91 0.76
CA TYR A 106 -3.15 -8.24 0.72
C TYR A 106 -3.18 -7.04 1.67
N ASN A 107 -3.43 -5.84 1.17
CA ASN A 107 -3.67 -4.62 1.93
C ASN A 107 -5.11 -4.63 2.48
N ALA A 108 -5.37 -5.44 3.50
CA ALA A 108 -6.72 -5.69 3.99
C ALA A 108 -7.31 -4.46 4.70
N GLN A 109 -8.42 -3.93 4.21
CA GLN A 109 -9.02 -2.69 4.70
C GLN A 109 -9.88 -2.94 5.95
N PHE A 110 -9.48 -2.41 7.11
CA PHE A 110 -10.22 -2.51 8.38
C PHE A 110 -10.91 -1.19 8.76
N TYR A 111 -11.55 -0.54 7.78
CA TYR A 111 -12.21 0.76 7.93
C TYR A 111 -13.48 0.83 7.07
N CYS A 112 -14.18 1.96 7.07
CA CYS A 112 -15.42 2.18 6.30
C CYS A 112 -16.52 1.12 6.54
N GLY A 113 -16.59 0.58 7.76
CA GLY A 113 -17.55 -0.47 8.12
C GLY A 113 -17.11 -1.89 7.78
N TRP A 114 -15.94 -2.05 7.13
CA TRP A 114 -15.35 -3.33 6.78
C TRP A 114 -14.40 -3.88 7.84
N GLY A 115 -14.23 -3.20 8.97
CA GLY A 115 -13.43 -3.71 10.07
C GLY A 115 -13.26 -2.66 11.15
N ASP A 116 -12.64 -3.08 12.25
CA ASP A 116 -12.27 -2.21 13.36
C ASP A 116 -10.92 -2.68 13.92
N VAL A 117 -10.03 -1.72 14.15
CA VAL A 117 -8.66 -1.92 14.67
C VAL A 117 -8.47 -1.27 16.04
N ARG A 118 -9.55 -0.96 16.77
CA ARG A 118 -9.47 -0.59 18.20
C ARG A 118 -9.02 -1.74 19.12
N SER A 119 -8.95 -2.95 18.58
CA SER A 119 -8.48 -4.16 19.27
C SER A 119 -7.79 -5.09 18.26
N PRO A 120 -6.78 -5.87 18.68
CA PRO A 120 -6.14 -6.85 17.80
C PRO A 120 -7.07 -8.01 17.40
N ALA A 121 -8.19 -8.21 18.10
CA ALA A 121 -9.03 -9.41 17.97
C ALA A 121 -9.56 -9.64 16.54
N GLY A 122 -9.97 -8.58 15.83
CA GLY A 122 -10.49 -8.69 14.47
C GLY A 122 -9.43 -9.22 13.49
N TYR A 123 -8.23 -8.63 13.54
CA TYR A 123 -7.09 -9.04 12.73
C TYR A 123 -6.62 -10.46 13.11
N LEU A 124 -6.44 -10.73 14.40
CA LEU A 124 -5.99 -12.05 14.88
C LEU A 124 -6.97 -13.15 14.48
N ARG A 125 -8.28 -12.93 14.58
CA ARG A 125 -9.28 -13.90 14.12
C ARG A 125 -9.15 -14.20 12.62
N LEU A 126 -8.85 -13.19 11.80
CA LEU A 126 -8.67 -13.38 10.36
C LEU A 126 -7.46 -14.27 10.03
N VAL A 127 -6.31 -14.02 10.68
CA VAL A 127 -5.05 -14.71 10.35
C VAL A 127 -4.86 -16.02 11.12
N MET A 128 -5.42 -16.15 12.32
CA MET A 128 -5.38 -17.40 13.09
C MET A 128 -6.51 -18.35 12.68
N GLY A 129 -7.63 -17.81 12.20
CA GLY A 129 -8.84 -18.57 11.90
C GLY A 129 -9.45 -19.24 13.13
N GLU A 130 -10.59 -19.89 12.94
CA GLU A 130 -11.10 -20.84 13.93
C GLU A 130 -10.35 -22.16 13.79
N GLY A 131 -9.54 -22.53 14.79
CA GLY A 131 -8.82 -23.81 14.80
C GLY A 131 -7.57 -23.88 13.90
N GLY A 132 -6.95 -22.74 13.53
CA GLY A 132 -5.66 -22.71 12.83
C GLY A 132 -5.74 -22.71 11.30
N GLY A 133 -6.92 -22.52 10.71
CA GLY A 133 -7.14 -22.44 9.26
C GLY A 133 -7.18 -21.02 8.68
N GLY A 134 -6.63 -20.03 9.40
CA GLY A 134 -6.62 -18.63 8.95
C GLY A 134 -5.61 -18.32 7.85
N TRP A 135 -5.59 -17.06 7.42
CA TRP A 135 -4.65 -16.57 6.41
C TRP A 135 -3.21 -16.48 6.96
N ASP A 136 -2.21 -16.74 6.12
CA ASP A 136 -0.80 -16.53 6.50
C ASP A 136 -0.60 -15.08 6.97
N PRO A 137 -0.24 -14.84 8.25
CA PRO A 137 -0.14 -13.49 8.80
C PRO A 137 0.93 -12.64 8.09
N ARG A 138 1.87 -13.25 7.37
CA ARG A 138 2.89 -12.55 6.56
C ARG A 138 2.31 -11.95 5.28
N ARG A 139 1.14 -12.42 4.86
CA ARG A 139 0.48 -12.04 3.60
C ARG A 139 -0.70 -11.12 3.81
N VAL A 140 -1.05 -10.79 5.05
CA VAL A 140 -2.14 -9.87 5.37
C VAL A 140 -1.52 -8.63 6.01
N VAL A 141 -1.72 -7.48 5.38
CA VAL A 141 -1.34 -6.17 5.89
C VAL A 141 -2.58 -5.53 6.50
N MET A 142 -2.46 -4.96 7.68
CA MET A 142 -3.53 -4.23 8.35
C MET A 142 -3.67 -2.83 7.74
N GLY A 143 -4.66 -2.64 6.88
CA GLY A 143 -5.02 -1.34 6.31
C GLY A 143 -5.87 -0.53 7.28
N VAL A 144 -5.44 0.70 7.56
CA VAL A 144 -6.11 1.66 8.46
C VAL A 144 -6.26 3.01 7.78
N VAL A 145 -7.26 3.81 8.17
CA VAL A 145 -7.27 5.24 7.79
C VAL A 145 -6.37 6.03 8.73
N THR A 146 -5.60 6.96 8.19
CA THR A 146 -4.62 7.79 8.93
C THR A 146 -5.23 9.08 9.49
N ASN A 147 -6.43 9.43 9.03
CA ASN A 147 -7.18 10.61 9.43
C ASN A 147 -8.69 10.33 9.30
N GLY A 148 -9.50 10.81 10.25
CA GLY A 148 -10.97 10.67 10.22
C GLY A 148 -11.64 11.35 9.02
N GLY A 149 -10.97 12.30 8.36
CA GLY A 149 -11.43 12.91 7.11
C GLY A 149 -11.29 12.01 5.88
N ASN A 150 -10.46 10.95 5.93
CA ASN A 150 -10.21 10.06 4.78
C ASN A 150 -11.20 8.89 4.71
N GLY A 151 -11.97 8.65 5.77
CA GLY A 151 -12.94 7.57 5.84
C GLY A 151 -13.43 7.30 7.26
N ALA A 152 -14.58 6.63 7.36
CA ALA A 152 -15.10 6.19 8.66
C ALA A 152 -14.23 5.09 9.27
N GLY A 153 -14.24 4.99 10.60
CA GLY A 153 -13.50 3.93 11.32
C GLY A 153 -12.08 4.34 11.75
N PHE A 154 -11.73 5.62 11.69
CA PHE A 154 -10.47 6.13 12.24
C PHE A 154 -10.27 5.75 13.71
N VAL A 155 -9.02 5.42 14.04
CA VAL A 155 -8.55 5.03 15.36
C VAL A 155 -7.35 5.91 15.71
N GLU A 156 -7.44 6.59 16.86
CA GLU A 156 -6.37 7.45 17.37
C GLU A 156 -5.08 6.67 17.58
N MET A 157 -3.93 7.33 17.34
CA MET A 157 -2.61 6.70 17.34
C MET A 157 -2.30 5.92 18.62
N GLY A 158 -2.73 6.39 19.80
CA GLY A 158 -2.53 5.68 21.06
C GLY A 158 -3.24 4.32 21.11
N VAL A 159 -4.48 4.26 20.63
CA VAL A 159 -5.25 3.00 20.56
C VAL A 159 -4.70 2.09 19.46
N LEU A 160 -4.32 2.67 18.31
CA LEU A 160 -3.67 1.92 17.24
C LEU A 160 -2.37 1.28 17.76
N ALA A 161 -1.55 2.02 18.51
CA ALA A 161 -0.31 1.51 19.08
C ALA A 161 -0.55 0.30 20.00
N GLU A 162 -1.54 0.37 20.88
CA GLU A 162 -1.95 -0.78 21.73
C GLU A 162 -2.37 -1.99 20.89
N THR A 163 -3.15 -1.77 19.81
CA THR A 163 -3.52 -2.83 18.88
C THR A 163 -2.29 -3.45 18.20
N LEU A 164 -1.36 -2.64 17.68
CA LEU A 164 -0.17 -3.14 16.98
C LEU A 164 0.77 -3.91 17.91
N MET A 165 0.94 -3.43 19.16
CA MET A 165 1.66 -4.16 20.19
C MET A 165 0.99 -5.50 20.49
N GLY A 166 -0.34 -5.52 20.63
CA GLY A 166 -1.09 -6.76 20.84
C GLY A 166 -0.96 -7.76 19.68
N VAL A 167 -1.04 -7.31 18.43
CA VAL A 167 -0.81 -8.18 17.26
C VAL A 167 0.61 -8.76 17.29
N THR A 168 1.60 -7.91 17.58
CA THR A 168 3.02 -8.30 17.63
C THR A 168 3.30 -9.26 18.79
N GLU A 169 2.63 -9.12 19.93
CA GLU A 169 2.72 -10.05 21.06
C GLU A 169 2.23 -11.46 20.67
N TRP A 170 1.12 -11.55 19.94
CA TRP A 170 0.53 -12.83 19.54
C TRP A 170 1.25 -13.49 18.35
N LEU A 171 1.74 -12.70 17.39
CA LEU A 171 2.29 -13.20 16.12
C LEU A 171 3.82 -13.09 16.01
N GLY A 172 4.48 -12.39 16.93
CA GLY A 172 5.87 -11.97 16.78
C GLY A 172 6.02 -10.85 15.74
N SER A 173 7.26 -10.47 15.42
CA SER A 173 7.58 -9.35 14.50
C SER A 173 7.52 -9.71 13.01
N GLY A 174 7.02 -10.89 12.65
CA GLY A 174 7.05 -11.40 11.27
C GLY A 174 5.77 -11.22 10.47
N TRP A 175 4.72 -10.64 11.04
CA TRP A 175 3.44 -10.43 10.34
C TRP A 175 3.52 -9.31 9.28
N GLY A 176 2.54 -9.22 8.39
CA GLY A 176 2.60 -8.41 7.17
C GLY A 176 2.77 -6.90 7.39
N GLY A 177 2.44 -6.38 8.56
CA GLY A 177 2.60 -4.96 8.91
C GLY A 177 1.35 -4.13 8.61
N VAL A 178 1.52 -2.82 8.43
CA VAL A 178 0.43 -1.84 8.39
C VAL A 178 0.50 -1.00 7.10
N MET A 179 -0.66 -0.72 6.52
CA MET A 179 -0.83 0.27 5.45
C MET A 179 -1.72 1.40 5.96
N GLY A 180 -1.36 2.65 5.66
CA GLY A 180 -2.12 3.85 6.05
C GLY A 180 -2.75 4.56 4.85
N TRP A 181 -4.08 4.70 4.87
CA TRP A 181 -4.87 5.48 3.92
C TRP A 181 -5.22 6.88 4.50
N GLU A 182 -4.56 7.97 4.12
CA GLU A 182 -3.42 8.11 3.21
C GLU A 182 -2.39 9.11 3.79
N TYR A 183 -1.33 9.41 3.05
CA TYR A 183 -0.17 10.12 3.60
C TYR A 183 -0.45 11.58 3.97
N PHE A 184 -0.96 12.41 3.05
CA PHE A 184 -0.77 13.86 3.07
C PHE A 184 -1.32 14.61 4.30
N ASN A 185 -2.27 14.01 5.03
CA ASN A 185 -2.92 14.59 6.19
C ASN A 185 -2.90 13.66 7.42
N ALA A 186 -1.99 12.68 7.42
CA ALA A 186 -1.93 11.65 8.45
C ALA A 186 -1.73 12.25 9.86
N LEU A 187 -2.60 11.86 10.80
CA LEU A 187 -2.47 12.26 12.20
C LEU A 187 -1.41 11.39 12.91
N PRO A 188 -0.67 11.91 13.91
CA PRO A 188 -0.94 13.14 14.67
C PRO A 188 -0.46 14.44 14.00
N GLY A 189 0.51 14.38 13.09
CA GLY A 189 1.12 15.58 12.51
C GLY A 189 0.25 16.33 11.50
N GLY A 190 -0.86 15.73 11.05
CA GLY A 190 -1.78 16.33 10.09
C GLY A 190 -1.07 16.68 8.78
N SER A 191 -1.51 17.74 8.11
CA SER A 191 -0.86 18.20 6.87
C SER A 191 0.46 18.95 7.08
N GLU A 192 0.79 19.32 8.32
CA GLU A 192 2.05 19.99 8.63
C GLU A 192 3.19 19.00 8.78
N SER A 193 2.94 17.87 9.46
CA SER A 193 3.91 16.81 9.73
C SER A 193 3.40 15.39 9.46
N PRO A 194 2.88 15.07 8.26
CA PRO A 194 2.25 13.77 7.97
C PRO A 194 3.17 12.56 8.16
N TRP A 195 4.49 12.75 8.06
CA TRP A 195 5.49 11.71 8.29
C TRP A 195 5.54 11.18 9.72
N GLU A 196 5.01 11.92 10.71
CA GLU A 196 4.98 11.49 12.11
C GLU A 196 4.19 10.19 12.28
N TRP A 197 3.12 9.98 11.49
CA TRP A 197 2.38 8.72 11.51
C TRP A 197 3.30 7.54 11.14
N ALA A 198 4.08 7.68 10.08
CA ALA A 198 4.98 6.63 9.60
C ALA A 198 6.16 6.40 10.56
N GLU A 199 6.68 7.44 11.20
CA GLU A 199 7.73 7.32 12.21
C GLU A 199 7.24 6.53 13.44
N LEU A 200 6.03 6.83 13.93
CA LEU A 200 5.44 6.15 15.08
C LEU A 200 5.11 4.68 14.76
N VAL A 201 4.41 4.43 13.65
CA VAL A 201 4.06 3.06 13.24
C VAL A 201 5.31 2.25 12.91
N GLY A 202 6.27 2.83 12.20
CA GLY A 202 7.56 2.18 11.91
C GLY A 202 8.31 1.80 13.19
N GLY A 203 8.37 2.70 14.17
CA GLY A 203 8.98 2.43 15.48
C GLY A 203 8.31 1.27 16.23
N LEU A 204 6.98 1.21 16.21
CA LEU A 204 6.19 0.13 16.84
C LEU A 204 6.41 -1.23 16.18
N LEU A 205 6.59 -1.25 14.85
CA LEU A 205 6.86 -2.48 14.10
C LEU A 205 8.35 -2.90 14.15
N GLY A 206 9.19 -2.18 14.89
CA GLY A 206 10.61 -2.49 15.02
C GLY A 206 11.45 -2.10 13.79
N SER A 207 10.96 -1.17 12.97
CA SER A 207 11.76 -0.59 11.88
C SER A 207 12.85 0.28 12.49
N THR A 208 14.11 -0.12 12.31
CA THR A 208 15.25 0.75 12.64
C THR A 208 15.46 1.71 11.48
N ARG A 209 15.61 3.02 11.77
CA ARG A 209 16.14 3.95 10.76
C ARG A 209 17.49 3.39 10.31
N GLU A 210 17.67 3.12 9.02
CA GLU A 210 19.01 2.90 8.51
C GLU A 210 19.83 4.18 8.77
N GLU A 211 20.79 4.10 9.68
CA GLU A 211 21.79 5.15 9.83
C GLU A 211 22.70 5.12 8.58
N GLY A 212 22.40 6.00 7.62
CA GLY A 212 23.36 6.44 6.60
C GLY A 212 23.29 5.75 5.25
N VAL A 213 22.51 6.31 4.32
CA VAL A 213 22.92 6.33 2.92
C VAL A 213 24.03 7.38 2.79
N GLY A 214 25.20 6.89 2.41
CA GLY A 214 26.48 7.58 2.50
C GLY A 214 26.47 9.00 1.97
N ARG A 215 27.10 9.87 2.76
CA ARG A 215 27.80 11.06 2.30
C ARG A 215 28.64 10.65 1.09
N VAL A 216 28.30 11.15 -0.10
CA VAL A 216 29.12 10.97 -1.29
C VAL A 216 30.33 11.87 -1.09
N ASP A 217 31.36 11.35 -0.41
CA ASP A 217 32.67 11.97 -0.37
C ASP A 217 33.27 11.84 -1.76
N GLY A 218 32.99 12.84 -2.60
CA GLY A 218 33.68 13.08 -3.86
C GLY A 218 35.13 13.47 -3.56
N SER A 219 36.01 12.48 -3.44
CA SER A 219 37.46 12.68 -3.43
C SER A 219 38.08 11.69 -4.40
N ALA A 220 38.08 12.07 -5.68
CA ALA A 220 38.99 11.48 -6.65
C ALA A 220 40.41 11.94 -6.30
N GLU A 221 41.29 11.00 -5.99
CA GLU A 221 42.72 11.25 -5.88
C GLU A 221 43.26 11.79 -7.21
N ALA A 222 43.69 13.05 -7.20
CA ALA A 222 44.56 13.60 -8.23
C ALA A 222 45.77 14.24 -7.53
N ALA A 223 46.93 13.63 -7.72
CA ALA A 223 48.21 14.14 -7.30
C ALA A 223 48.58 15.42 -8.09
N GLY A 224 49.15 16.42 -7.39
CA GLY A 224 50.06 17.39 -8.01
C GLY A 224 49.76 18.87 -7.77
N GLY A 225 50.34 19.41 -6.70
CA GLY A 225 51.11 20.68 -6.69
C GLY A 225 50.41 22.02 -6.93
N GLY A 226 50.59 22.95 -5.98
CA GLY A 226 50.71 24.38 -6.31
C GLY A 226 49.82 25.34 -5.52
N ASN A 227 50.45 25.95 -4.52
CA ASN A 227 50.11 27.17 -3.77
C ASN A 227 49.24 28.23 -4.49
N GLY A 228 48.26 28.81 -3.79
CA GLY A 228 47.59 30.05 -4.22
C GLY A 228 46.36 30.41 -3.39
N ASP A 229 46.48 31.47 -2.58
CA ASP A 229 45.41 32.11 -1.81
C ASP A 229 44.21 32.50 -2.68
N GLY A 230 43.01 32.17 -2.22
CA GLY A 230 41.75 32.62 -2.81
C GLY A 230 40.61 32.47 -1.82
N ALA A 231 40.16 33.59 -1.24
CA ALA A 231 38.91 33.66 -0.51
C ALA A 231 37.74 33.36 -1.47
N VAL A 232 36.85 32.45 -1.08
CA VAL A 232 35.61 32.16 -1.79
C VAL A 232 34.48 32.18 -0.77
N ASP A 233 33.71 33.26 -0.80
CA ASP A 233 32.37 33.34 -0.22
C ASP A 233 31.48 32.34 -0.98
N GLY A 234 30.80 31.45 -0.24
CA GLY A 234 30.00 30.36 -0.78
C GLY A 234 28.67 30.20 -0.03
N GLU A 235 27.61 30.47 -0.76
CA GLU A 235 26.18 30.53 -0.43
C GLU A 235 25.58 29.26 0.19
N GLY A 236 24.47 29.42 0.90
CA GLY A 236 23.48 28.36 1.09
C GLY A 236 22.15 28.80 0.46
N GLU A 237 21.89 28.37 -0.77
CA GLU A 237 20.55 28.50 -1.39
C GLU A 237 19.53 27.73 -0.53
N VAL A 238 18.47 28.44 -0.14
CA VAL A 238 17.32 27.85 0.54
C VAL A 238 16.49 27.12 -0.51
N ALA A 239 16.41 25.79 -0.40
CA ALA A 239 15.56 24.99 -1.26
C ALA A 239 14.09 25.43 -1.11
N GLU A 240 13.45 25.80 -2.23
CA GLU A 240 12.06 26.21 -2.26
C GLU A 240 11.11 25.03 -1.96
N LYS A 241 10.14 25.30 -1.09
CA LYS A 241 9.05 24.36 -0.78
C LYS A 241 8.22 24.12 -2.06
N PRO A 242 7.94 22.86 -2.45
CA PRO A 242 7.08 22.59 -3.60
C PRO A 242 5.69 23.21 -3.40
N ALA A 243 5.12 23.77 -4.46
CA ALA A 243 3.76 24.29 -4.44
C ALA A 243 2.75 23.18 -4.10
N GLY A 244 1.73 23.52 -3.31
CA GLY A 244 0.66 22.60 -2.92
C GLY A 244 -0.07 22.06 -4.16
N PHE A 245 -0.24 20.73 -4.20
CA PHE A 245 -1.02 20.04 -5.21
C PHE A 245 -2.49 20.02 -4.77
N GLU A 246 -3.38 20.64 -5.55
CA GLU A 246 -4.83 20.58 -5.32
C GLU A 246 -5.40 19.28 -5.92
N TYR A 247 -6.06 18.48 -5.07
CA TYR A 247 -6.82 17.31 -5.51
C TYR A 247 -8.25 17.72 -5.84
N PHE A 248 -8.73 17.30 -7.01
CA PHE A 248 -10.15 17.35 -7.36
C PHE A 248 -10.88 16.19 -6.67
N THR A 249 -11.51 16.46 -5.55
CA THR A 249 -12.55 15.58 -5.00
C THR A 249 -13.86 15.91 -5.70
N ASP A 250 -14.35 15.02 -6.57
CA ASP A 250 -15.68 15.19 -7.15
C ASP A 250 -16.72 14.84 -6.07
N SER A 251 -17.30 15.88 -5.47
CA SER A 251 -18.33 15.76 -4.46
C SER A 251 -19.70 15.65 -5.13
N SER A 252 -20.08 14.42 -5.48
CA SER A 252 -21.47 13.98 -5.68
C SER A 252 -21.50 12.49 -5.35
N ASP A 253 -22.12 12.03 -4.27
CA ASP A 253 -23.55 12.10 -4.06
C ASP A 253 -23.94 12.15 -2.57
N ALA A 254 -25.01 12.91 -2.31
CA ALA A 254 -25.81 12.90 -1.10
C ALA A 254 -26.93 11.84 -1.18
#